data_AF-A0A8S0FW09-F1
#
_entry.id   AF-A0A8S0FW09-F1
#
_cell.length_a   1.000
_cell.length_b   1.000
_cell.length_c   1.000
_cell.angle_alpha   90.00
_cell.angle_beta   90.00
_cell.angle_gamma   90.00
#
_symmetry.space_group_name_H-M   'P 1'
#
loop_
_entity.id
_entity.type
_entity.pdbx_description
1 polymer ?
#
loop_
_entity_poly.entity_id
_entity_poly.type
_entity_poly.pdbx_seq_one_letter_code
_entity_poly.pdbx_strand_id
1 'polypeptide(L)'
;MLSRELIKVVFAAEGILYQATNLTGRFVRLLMSQYSKELAERASWVTKQFYEYTDEELASYISQNVGQWGSEFDRLTAIDLLDL
;
A
#
# COMPACT_ATOMS: atom_id res chain seq x y z
N MET A 1 -3.23 4.22 -16.61
CA MET A 1 -2.96 2.91 -17.26
C MET A 1 -2.28 3.08 -18.62
N LEU A 2 -2.75 3.97 -19.50
CA LEU A 2 -2.12 4.23 -20.82
C LEU A 2 -0.68 4.76 -20.71
N SER A 3 -0.44 5.79 -19.90
CA SER A 3 0.90 6.37 -19.63
C SER A 3 1.87 5.43 -18.90
N ARG A 4 1.37 4.27 -18.46
CA ARG A 4 2.14 3.22 -17.79
C ARG A 4 2.21 1.95 -18.64
N GLU A 5 1.80 2.03 -19.91
CA GLU A 5 1.80 0.91 -20.86
C GLU A 5 1.01 -0.31 -20.39
N LEU A 6 0.10 -0.15 -19.44
CA LEU A 6 -0.75 -1.23 -18.93
C LEU A 6 -1.91 -1.52 -19.87
N ILE A 7 -2.24 -0.60 -20.77
CA ILE A 7 -3.23 -0.77 -21.82
C ILE A 7 -2.75 0.00 -23.05
N LYS A 8 -3.17 -0.44 -24.24
CA LYS A 8 -2.98 0.29 -25.50
C LYS A 8 -4.30 0.62 -26.16
N VAL A 9 -4.30 1.68 -26.96
CA VAL A 9 -5.44 2.08 -27.79
C VAL A 9 -5.41 1.31 -29.11
N VAL A 10 -6.57 0.81 -29.54
CA VAL A 10 -6.77 0.17 -30.84
C VAL A 10 -7.93 0.89 -31.54
N PHE A 11 -7.69 1.42 -32.74
CA PHE A 11 -8.74 2.01 -33.55
C PHE A 11 -9.42 0.91 -34.37
N ALA A 12 -10.73 0.79 -34.24
CA ALA A 12 -11.57 -0.18 -34.93
C ALA A 12 -12.75 0.52 -35.63
N ALA A 13 -13.49 -0.22 -36.47
CA ALA A 13 -14.63 0.33 -37.20
C ALA A 13 -15.74 0.82 -36.25
N GLU A 14 -15.84 0.22 -35.07
CA GLU A 14 -16.80 0.55 -34.03
C GLU A 14 -16.32 1.70 -33.12
N GLY A 15 -15.10 2.21 -33.34
CA GLY A 15 -14.52 3.32 -32.59
C GLY A 15 -13.20 3.00 -31.90
N ILE A 16 -12.99 3.57 -30.71
CA ILE A 16 -11.75 3.43 -29.95
C ILE A 16 -11.89 2.29 -28.94
N LEU A 17 -11.04 1.27 -29.07
CA LEU A 17 -10.96 0.12 -28.18
C LEU A 17 -9.69 0.18 -27.32
N TYR A 18 -9.71 -0.51 -26.19
CA TYR A 18 -8.56 -0.65 -25.30
C TYR A 18 -8.19 -2.13 -25.14
N GLN A 19 -6.90 -2.42 -25.23
CA GLN A 19 -6.39 -3.79 -25.09
C GLN A 19 -5.33 -3.85 -23.99
N ALA A 20 -5.40 -4.90 -23.18
CA ALA A 20 -4.35 -5.24 -22.22
C ALA A 20 -3.01 -5.48 -22.93
N THR A 21 -1.92 -5.10 -22.28
CA THR A 21 -0.55 -5.42 -22.70
C THR A 21 -0.02 -6.59 -21.87
N ASN A 22 1.21 -7.03 -22.16
CA ASN A 22 1.88 -8.06 -21.38
C ASN A 22 2.13 -7.64 -19.92
N LEU A 23 2.10 -6.34 -19.61
CA LEU A 23 2.28 -5.81 -18.26
C LEU A 23 1.00 -5.86 -17.42
N THR A 24 -0.17 -5.81 -18.06
CA THR A 24 -1.47 -5.74 -17.37
C THR A 24 -1.67 -6.91 -16.41
N GLY A 25 -1.35 -8.14 -16.85
CA GLY A 25 -1.56 -9.32 -16.02
C GLY A 25 -0.72 -9.33 -14.75
N ARG A 26 0.54 -8.86 -14.82
CA ARG A 26 1.40 -8.73 -13.64
C ARG A 26 0.89 -7.65 -12.70
N PHE A 27 0.48 -6.51 -13.25
CA PHE A 27 -0.07 -5.40 -12.47
C PHE A 27 -1.36 -5.79 -11.74
N VAL A 28 -2.30 -6.45 -12.43
CA VAL A 28 -3.55 -6.93 -11.81
C VAL A 28 -3.25 -7.94 -10.70
N ARG A 29 -2.29 -8.85 -10.88
CA ARG A 29 -1.87 -9.77 -9.82
C ARG A 29 -1.29 -9.04 -8.60
N LEU A 30 -0.55 -7.95 -8.79
CA LEU A 30 -0.06 -7.14 -7.68
C LEU A 30 -1.22 -6.53 -6.87
N LEU A 31 -2.24 -6.01 -7.55
CA LEU A 31 -3.44 -5.46 -6.90
C LEU A 31 -4.24 -6.52 -6.12
N MET A 32 -4.11 -7.78 -6.50
CA MET A 32 -4.77 -8.94 -5.87
C MET A 32 -3.86 -9.69 -4.89
N SER A 33 -2.63 -9.21 -4.69
CA SER A 33 -1.62 -9.88 -3.88
C SER A 33 -2.03 -9.91 -2.41
N GLN A 34 -1.41 -10.81 -1.64
CA GLN A 34 -1.61 -10.82 -0.20
C GLN A 34 -1.16 -9.48 0.41
N TYR A 35 -0.04 -8.94 -0.06
CA TYR A 35 0.46 -7.63 0.37
C TYR A 35 -0.59 -6.50 0.19
N SER A 36 -1.27 -6.43 -0.96
CA SER A 36 -2.27 -5.39 -1.19
C SER A 36 -3.49 -5.54 -0.28
N LYS A 37 -3.91 -6.78 0.02
CA LYS A 37 -4.99 -7.05 0.98
C LYS A 37 -4.61 -6.60 2.38
N GLU A 38 -3.44 -7.01 2.86
CA GLU A 38 -3.02 -6.64 4.21
C GLU A 38 -2.74 -5.12 4.33
N LEU A 39 -2.32 -4.46 3.25
CA LEU A 39 -2.20 -3.00 3.23
C LEU A 39 -3.57 -2.35 3.39
N ALA A 40 -4.60 -2.85 2.70
CA ALA A 40 -5.97 -2.35 2.83
C ALA A 40 -6.54 -2.60 4.24
N GLU A 41 -6.24 -3.76 4.84
CA GLU A 41 -6.62 -4.07 6.22
C GLU A 41 -5.98 -3.10 7.22
N ARG A 42 -4.67 -2.83 7.08
CA ARG A 42 -3.96 -1.85 7.93
C ARG A 42 -4.52 -0.44 7.76
N ALA A 43 -4.79 -0.01 6.53
CA ALA A 43 -5.43 1.29 6.27
C ALA A 43 -6.81 1.37 6.93
N SER A 44 -7.63 0.32 6.80
CA SER A 44 -8.95 0.25 7.44
C SER A 44 -8.84 0.29 8.97
N TRP A 45 -7.87 -0.43 9.55
CA TRP A 45 -7.60 -0.38 10.98
C TRP A 45 -7.22 1.03 11.43
N VAL A 46 -6.27 1.70 10.75
CA VAL A 46 -5.84 3.08 11.08
C VAL A 46 -7.04 4.02 11.06
N THR A 47 -7.84 4.00 9.98
CA THR A 47 -9.03 4.84 9.90
C THR A 47 -9.99 4.54 11.05
N LYS A 48 -10.28 3.26 11.33
CA LYS A 48 -11.21 2.89 12.41
C LYS A 48 -10.70 3.29 13.80
N GLN A 49 -9.40 3.28 14.04
CA GLN A 49 -8.84 3.66 15.35
C GLN A 49 -8.81 5.18 15.55
N PHE A 50 -8.51 5.94 14.49
CA PHE A 50 -8.20 7.36 14.62
C PHE A 50 -9.22 8.30 13.97
N TYR A 51 -10.37 7.80 13.47
CA TYR A 51 -11.35 8.67 12.78
C TYR A 51 -11.94 9.79 13.64
N GLU A 52 -11.95 9.65 14.98
CA GLU A 52 -12.46 10.69 15.90
C GLU A 52 -11.38 11.63 16.42
N TYR A 53 -10.10 11.35 16.14
CA TYR A 53 -9.00 12.15 16.65
C TYR A 53 -8.91 13.46 15.88
N THR A 54 -8.73 14.57 16.59
CA THR A 54 -8.23 15.79 15.95
C THR A 54 -6.76 15.65 15.57
N ASP A 55 -6.27 16.56 14.72
CA ASP A 55 -4.86 16.58 14.34
C ASP A 55 -3.95 16.74 15.57
N GLU A 56 -4.36 17.53 16.57
CA GLU A 56 -3.61 17.72 17.82
C GLU A 56 -3.61 16.45 18.70
N GLU A 57 -4.75 15.77 18.81
CA GLU A 57 -4.87 14.51 19.56
C GLU A 57 -4.04 13.40 18.91
N LEU A 58 -4.07 13.31 17.58
CA LEU A 58 -3.27 12.37 16.82
C LEU A 58 -1.77 12.67 16.97
N ALA A 59 -1.36 13.93 16.87
CA ALA A 59 0.03 14.34 17.06
C ALA A 59 0.53 14.02 18.48
N SER A 60 -0.31 14.29 19.49
CA SER A 60 -0.02 13.95 20.89
C SER A 60 0.14 12.44 21.05
N TYR A 61 -0.79 11.64 20.53
CA TYR A 61 -0.73 10.18 20.55
C TYR A 61 0.57 9.65 19.90
N ILE A 62 0.90 10.11 18.70
CA ILE A 62 2.13 9.68 18.01
C ILE A 62 3.37 10.09 18.82
N SER A 63 3.45 11.33 19.33
CA SER A 63 4.60 11.79 20.09
C SER A 63 4.86 10.97 21.37
N GLN A 64 3.80 10.52 22.04
CA GLN A 64 3.90 9.72 23.27
C GLN A 64 4.37 8.29 22.99
N ASN A 65 4.01 7.73 21.83
CA ASN A 65 4.27 6.32 21.52
C ASN A 65 5.50 6.11 20.63
N VAL A 66 5.87 7.09 19.78
CA VAL A 66 6.96 6.96 18.79
C VAL A 66 8.31 6.67 19.44
N GLY A 67 8.56 7.21 20.64
CA GLY A 67 9.78 6.93 21.40
C GLY A 67 9.90 5.47 21.83
N GLN A 68 8.78 4.80 22.12
CA GLN A 68 8.77 3.38 22.46
C GLN A 68 8.88 2.51 21.21
N TRP A 69 8.16 2.86 20.13
CA TRP A 69 8.24 2.13 18.86
C TRP A 69 9.65 2.18 18.24
N GLY A 70 10.35 3.31 18.34
CA GLY A 70 11.74 3.43 17.88
C GLY A 70 12.66 2.35 18.44
N SER A 71 12.50 2.02 19.74
CA SER A 71 13.29 0.97 20.40
C SER A 71 12.92 -0.45 19.94
N GLU A 72 11.72 -0.67 19.42
CA GLU A 72 11.28 -1.96 18.87
C GLU A 72 11.86 -2.22 17.47
N PHE A 73 12.05 -1.18 16.65
CA PHE A 73 12.64 -1.32 15.31
C PHE A 73 14.14 -1.66 15.35
N ASP A 74 14.89 -1.11 16.32
CA ASP A 74 16.30 -1.49 16.56
C ASP A 74 16.41 -2.95 17.04
N ARG A 75 15.40 -3.44 17.76
CA ARG A 75 15.37 -4.81 18.27
C ARG A 75 15.02 -5.83 17.18
N LEU A 76 14.10 -5.50 16.29
CA LEU A 76 13.71 -6.34 15.14
C LEU A 76 14.87 -6.48 14.14
N THR A 77 15.59 -5.39 13.85
CA THR A 77 16.80 -5.45 13.01
C THR A 77 17.92 -6.28 13.63
N ALA A 78 18.08 -6.24 14.96
CA ALA A 78 19.07 -7.08 15.65
C ALA A 78 18.70 -8.57 15.65
N ILE A 79 17.41 -8.93 15.73
CA ILE A 79 16.95 -10.32 15.67
C ILE A 79 17.09 -10.89 14.25
N ASP A 80 16.72 -10.13 13.21
CA ASP A 80 16.91 -10.54 11.80
C ASP A 80 18.40 -10.77 11.44
N LEU A 81 19.33 -10.12 12.15
CA LEU A 81 20.78 -10.32 11.99
C LEU A 81 21.32 -11.54 12.76
N LEU A 82 20.57 -12.08 13.72
CA LEU A 82 20.97 -13.24 14.52
C LEU A 82 20.45 -14.58 13.95
N ASP A 83 19.42 -14.53 13.10
CA ASP A 83 18.85 -15.68 12.40
C ASP A 83 19.48 -15.94 11.01
N LEU A 84 20.66 -15.33 10.72
CA LEU A 84 21.40 -15.40 9.45
C LEU A 84 22.82 -15.97 9.62
#